data_AF-A0A6A3HB01-F1
#
_entry.id   AF-A0A6A3HB01-F1
#
_cell.length_a   1.000
_cell.length_b   1.000
_cell.length_c   1.000
_cell.angle_alpha   90.00
_cell.angle_beta   90.00
_cell.angle_gamma   90.00
#
_symmetry.space_group_name_H-M   'P 1'
#
loop_
_entity.id
_entity.type
_entity.pdbx_description
1 polymer ?
#
loop_
_entity_poly.entity_id
_entity_poly.type
_entity_poly.pdbx_seq_one_letter_code
_entity_poly.pdbx_strand_id
1 'polypeptide(L)'
;MAAAKPAPYDFKIETNADAKFPAEKGRYHLYVAYSCLFASRSLAARNLLGLEDVIGLSVAHPVPQKTKPDDENDSHSGWAFIDPTTTPTVTGKNGKEFSTADCIPDTVNSTKFARDLYEKVDPTPRTFSVPILWDKKTQTIVSEESAGILRTLDSGFRELVPSNIHLYPEELRAEIDAANDGIVTDMS
;
A
#
# COMPACT_ATOMS: atom_id res chain seq x y z
N MET A 1 27.19 10.06 12.11
CA MET A 1 26.65 10.17 10.74
C MET A 1 25.39 9.34 10.70
N ALA A 2 24.23 9.93 10.37
CA ALA A 2 23.02 9.13 10.19
C ALA A 2 23.24 8.19 9.00
N ALA A 3 22.93 6.90 9.17
CA ALA A 3 22.95 5.95 8.06
C ALA A 3 22.02 6.47 6.95
N ALA A 4 22.44 6.37 5.69
CA ALA A 4 21.60 6.75 4.57
C ALA A 4 20.32 5.90 4.58
N LYS A 5 19.16 6.54 4.39
CA LYS A 5 17.87 5.84 4.32
C LYS A 5 17.92 4.85 3.15
N PRO A 6 17.45 3.59 3.32
CA PRO A 6 17.42 2.62 2.23
C PRO A 6 16.57 3.13 1.07
N ALA A 7 16.96 2.78 -0.15
CA ALA A 7 16.22 3.12 -1.36
C ALA A 7 14.79 2.58 -1.26
N PRO A 8 13.78 3.36 -1.71
CA PRO A 8 12.39 2.90 -1.65
C PRO A 8 12.15 1.71 -2.57
N TYR A 9 11.14 0.91 -2.26
CA TYR A 9 10.66 -0.11 -3.19
C TYR A 9 9.88 0.57 -4.31
N ASP A 10 10.33 0.40 -5.55
CA ASP A 10 9.70 1.00 -6.74
C ASP A 10 9.83 0.12 -7.99
N PHE A 11 9.48 -1.16 -7.85
CA PHE A 11 9.35 -2.06 -8.99
C PHE A 11 7.96 -1.96 -9.62
N LYS A 12 7.87 -2.37 -10.89
CA LYS A 12 6.62 -2.40 -11.66
C LYS A 12 6.16 -3.83 -11.90
N ILE A 13 4.86 -4.00 -12.03
CA ILE A 13 4.22 -5.19 -12.56
C ILE A 13 4.07 -5.01 -14.07
N GLU A 14 4.50 -6.00 -14.83
CA GLU A 14 4.53 -5.96 -16.28
C GLU A 14 3.69 -7.09 -16.87
N THR A 15 3.16 -6.92 -18.08
CA THR A 15 2.39 -7.97 -18.75
C THR A 15 3.26 -9.13 -19.25
N ASN A 16 4.56 -8.89 -19.43
CA ASN A 16 5.51 -9.91 -19.84
C ASN A 16 5.68 -10.99 -18.75
N ALA A 17 5.44 -12.25 -19.12
CA ALA A 17 5.57 -13.41 -18.23
C ALA A 17 6.99 -13.59 -17.67
N ASP A 18 8.02 -13.16 -18.39
CA ASP A 18 9.43 -13.25 -17.97
C ASP A 18 9.89 -12.07 -17.11
N ALA A 19 9.00 -11.10 -16.84
CA ALA A 19 9.31 -9.99 -15.96
C ALA A 19 9.63 -10.47 -14.54
N LYS A 20 10.32 -9.63 -13.76
CA LYS A 20 10.57 -9.91 -12.33
C LYS A 20 9.24 -10.04 -11.57
N PHE A 21 8.27 -9.20 -11.93
CA PHE A 21 6.92 -9.18 -11.38
C PHE A 21 5.91 -9.23 -12.54
N PRO A 22 5.58 -10.42 -13.07
CA PRO A 22 4.58 -10.58 -14.11
C PRO A 22 3.16 -10.46 -13.55
N ALA A 23 2.26 -9.85 -14.30
CA ALA A 23 0.86 -9.76 -13.94
C ALA A 23 0.22 -11.14 -13.82
N GLU A 24 -0.31 -11.45 -12.64
CA GLU A 24 -0.92 -12.74 -12.35
C GLU A 24 -2.11 -12.58 -11.40
N LYS A 25 -3.24 -13.22 -11.75
CA LYS A 25 -4.44 -13.21 -10.90
C LYS A 25 -4.14 -13.84 -9.55
N GLY A 26 -4.45 -13.09 -8.48
CA GLY A 26 -4.29 -13.57 -7.12
C GLY A 26 -2.84 -13.67 -6.66
N ARG A 27 -1.85 -13.11 -7.37
CA ARG A 27 -0.45 -13.02 -6.89
C ARG A 27 -0.20 -11.83 -5.99
N TYR A 28 -0.85 -10.70 -6.26
CA TYR A 28 -0.57 -9.44 -5.59
C TYR A 28 -1.60 -9.11 -4.51
N HIS A 29 -1.17 -8.29 -3.54
CA HIS A 29 -2.02 -7.80 -2.45
C HIS A 29 -1.70 -6.33 -2.17
N LEU A 30 -2.73 -5.53 -1.92
CA LEU A 30 -2.61 -4.12 -1.63
C LEU A 30 -2.93 -3.86 -0.15
N TYR A 31 -2.01 -3.23 0.56
CA TYR A 31 -2.23 -2.76 1.92
C TYR A 31 -2.45 -1.24 1.93
N VAL A 32 -3.56 -0.79 2.50
CA VAL A 32 -3.96 0.63 2.51
C VAL A 32 -4.47 1.08 3.87
N ALA A 33 -4.72 2.38 4.02
CA ALA A 33 -5.55 2.94 5.08
C ALA A 33 -6.49 3.99 4.46
N TYR A 34 -7.79 3.94 4.80
CA TYR A 34 -8.76 4.88 4.22
C TYR A 34 -8.50 6.35 4.60
N SER A 35 -7.81 6.60 5.71
CA SER A 35 -7.41 7.95 6.13
C SER A 35 -6.21 8.52 5.37
N CYS A 36 -5.49 7.70 4.58
CA CYS A 36 -4.28 8.13 3.88
C CYS A 36 -4.59 8.51 2.43
N LEU A 37 -4.45 9.81 2.10
CA LEU A 37 -4.70 10.35 0.75
C LEU A 37 -3.87 9.65 -0.34
N PHE A 38 -2.62 9.26 -0.04
CA PHE A 38 -1.77 8.54 -0.96
C PHE A 38 -2.24 7.09 -1.18
N ALA A 39 -2.71 6.42 -0.13
CA ALA A 39 -3.26 5.06 -0.26
C ALA A 39 -4.64 5.07 -0.94
N SER A 40 -5.41 6.15 -0.78
CA SER A 40 -6.68 6.32 -1.48
C SER A 40 -6.50 6.35 -3.00
N ARG A 41 -5.39 6.89 -3.52
CA ARG A 41 -5.11 6.91 -4.98
C ARG A 41 -4.95 5.50 -5.54
N SER A 42 -4.14 4.65 -4.90
CA SER A 42 -3.93 3.27 -5.37
C SER A 42 -5.18 2.41 -5.18
N LEU A 43 -5.95 2.62 -4.10
CA LEU A 43 -7.24 1.97 -3.90
C LEU A 43 -8.26 2.37 -4.98
N ALA A 44 -8.35 3.67 -5.30
CA ALA A 44 -9.23 4.15 -6.37
C ALA A 44 -8.85 3.54 -7.72
N ALA A 45 -7.55 3.47 -8.03
CA ALA A 45 -7.06 2.83 -9.24
C ALA A 45 -7.46 1.34 -9.31
N ARG A 46 -7.27 0.59 -8.21
CA ARG A 46 -7.70 -0.83 -8.12
C ARG A 46 -9.18 -1.00 -8.49
N ASN A 47 -10.05 -0.16 -7.94
CA ASN A 47 -11.49 -0.30 -8.14
C ASN A 47 -11.94 0.23 -9.52
N LEU A 48 -11.41 1.36 -9.99
CA LEU A 48 -11.74 1.92 -11.30
C LEU A 48 -11.31 1.00 -12.45
N LEU A 49 -10.23 0.23 -12.26
CA LEU A 49 -9.69 -0.68 -13.26
C LEU A 49 -10.29 -2.09 -13.19
N GLY A 50 -11.22 -2.37 -12.25
CA GLY A 50 -11.85 -3.69 -12.12
C GLY A 50 -10.92 -4.77 -11.57
N LEU A 51 -9.91 -4.40 -10.76
CA LEU A 51 -8.88 -5.31 -10.25
C LEU A 51 -9.26 -5.97 -8.91
N GLU A 52 -10.51 -5.85 -8.47
CA GLU A 52 -10.92 -6.31 -7.14
C GLU A 52 -10.77 -7.82 -6.95
N ASP A 53 -11.03 -8.59 -8.01
CA ASP A 53 -10.90 -10.05 -8.04
C ASP A 53 -9.48 -10.54 -8.37
N VAL A 54 -8.57 -9.61 -8.69
CA VAL A 54 -7.20 -9.91 -9.12
C VAL A 54 -6.19 -9.59 -8.03
N ILE A 55 -6.41 -8.50 -7.31
CA ILE A 55 -5.52 -7.98 -6.28
C ILE A 55 -6.27 -7.97 -4.95
N GLY A 56 -5.74 -8.75 -3.99
CA GLY A 56 -6.28 -8.78 -2.63
C GLY A 56 -6.10 -7.44 -1.92
N LEU A 57 -6.84 -7.23 -0.84
CA LEU A 57 -6.85 -5.96 -0.11
C LEU A 57 -6.81 -6.21 1.41
N SER A 58 -6.01 -5.42 2.11
CA SER A 58 -6.08 -5.26 3.57
C SER A 58 -6.10 -3.77 3.90
N VAL A 59 -6.88 -3.42 4.92
CA VAL A 59 -7.18 -2.03 5.29
C VAL A 59 -6.83 -1.84 6.75
N ALA A 60 -5.86 -0.97 6.99
CA ALA A 60 -5.43 -0.61 8.32
C ALA A 60 -6.41 0.34 9.01
N HIS A 61 -6.46 0.24 10.33
CA HIS A 61 -7.20 1.14 11.18
C HIS A 61 -6.61 2.58 11.11
N PRO A 62 -7.45 3.63 11.09
CA PRO A 62 -6.98 5.02 10.95
C PRO A 62 -6.25 5.55 12.19
N VAL A 63 -6.49 4.98 13.37
CA VAL A 63 -5.79 5.36 14.61
C VAL A 63 -4.50 4.54 14.76
N PRO A 64 -3.31 5.16 14.73
CA PRO A 64 -2.04 4.45 14.86
C PRO A 64 -1.91 3.75 16.21
N GLN A 65 -1.37 2.53 16.19
CA GLN A 65 -1.16 1.69 17.37
C GLN A 65 0.34 1.43 17.59
N LYS A 66 0.77 1.22 18.85
CA LYS A 66 2.18 0.93 19.19
C LYS A 66 2.58 -0.40 18.54
N THR A 67 3.61 -0.37 17.69
CA THR A 67 3.95 -1.54 16.86
C THR A 67 4.78 -2.58 17.61
N LYS A 68 5.51 -2.17 18.65
CA LYS A 68 6.24 -3.07 19.56
C LYS A 68 5.84 -2.73 21.00
N PRO A 69 4.69 -3.21 21.48
CA PRO A 69 4.20 -2.85 22.81
C PRO A 69 5.17 -3.27 23.91
N ASP A 70 5.82 -4.42 23.74
CA ASP A 70 6.72 -5.05 24.71
C ASP A 70 8.15 -4.45 24.73
N ASP A 71 8.48 -3.56 23.79
CA ASP A 71 9.78 -2.87 23.77
C ASP A 71 9.61 -1.44 24.31
N GLU A 72 10.26 -1.15 25.44
CA GLU A 72 10.23 0.17 26.08
C GLU A 72 11.05 1.22 25.31
N ASN A 73 12.05 0.78 24.53
CA ASN A 73 12.88 1.67 23.72
C ASN A 73 12.24 1.98 22.37
N ASP A 74 11.17 1.27 22.01
CA ASP A 74 10.44 1.45 20.77
C ASP A 74 9.16 2.28 21.00
N SER A 75 9.24 3.55 20.60
CA SER A 75 8.10 4.48 20.67
C SER A 75 7.27 4.51 19.39
N HIS A 76 7.57 3.65 18.40
CA HIS A 76 6.93 3.70 17.09
C HIS A 76 5.45 3.29 17.18
N SER A 77 4.60 4.11 16.58
CA SER A 77 3.17 3.81 16.36
C SER A 77 2.87 3.92 14.88
N GLY A 78 2.10 2.99 14.33
CA GLY A 78 1.86 2.93 12.90
C GLY A 78 0.55 2.25 12.52
N TRP A 79 0.43 1.95 11.23
CA TRP A 79 -0.74 1.33 10.61
C TRP A 79 -0.93 -0.11 11.12
N ALA A 80 -2.12 -0.39 11.66
CA ALA A 80 -2.48 -1.68 12.21
C ALA A 80 -3.59 -2.36 11.39
N PHE A 81 -3.38 -3.61 10.97
CA PHE A 81 -4.37 -4.44 10.30
C PHE A 81 -5.12 -5.25 11.35
N ILE A 82 -6.30 -4.77 11.72
CA ILE A 82 -7.05 -5.29 12.86
C ILE A 82 -8.20 -6.15 12.33
N ASP A 83 -8.36 -7.31 12.95
CA ASP A 83 -9.52 -8.17 12.67
C ASP A 83 -10.71 -7.70 13.52
N PRO A 84 -11.77 -7.13 12.90
CA PRO A 84 -12.93 -6.66 13.64
C PRO A 84 -13.70 -7.77 14.35
N THR A 85 -13.55 -9.02 13.94
CA THR A 85 -14.24 -10.17 14.56
C THR A 85 -13.65 -10.54 15.91
N THR A 86 -12.35 -10.28 16.11
CA THR A 86 -11.65 -10.57 17.37
C THR A 86 -11.42 -9.32 18.20
N THR A 87 -11.25 -8.16 17.56
CA THR A 87 -10.94 -6.87 18.20
C THR A 87 -11.88 -5.80 17.62
N PRO A 88 -13.08 -5.59 18.19
CA PRO A 88 -14.10 -4.70 17.63
C PRO A 88 -13.81 -3.20 17.83
N THR A 89 -12.98 -2.85 18.81
CA THR A 89 -12.56 -1.48 19.09
C THR A 89 -11.07 -1.39 19.39
N VAL A 90 -10.48 -0.22 19.15
CA VAL A 90 -9.15 0.13 19.64
C VAL A 90 -9.12 1.46 20.36
N THR A 91 -8.23 1.56 21.35
CA THR A 91 -8.03 2.79 22.12
C THR A 91 -7.04 3.70 21.40
N GLY A 92 -7.43 4.96 21.17
CA GLY A 92 -6.52 6.00 20.70
C GLY A 92 -5.68 6.62 21.81
N LYS A 93 -4.68 7.42 21.46
CA LYS A 93 -3.84 8.16 22.43
C LYS A 93 -4.63 9.09 23.35
N ASN A 94 -5.84 9.48 22.95
CA ASN A 94 -6.76 10.29 23.75
C ASN A 94 -7.61 9.46 24.74
N GLY A 95 -7.37 8.16 24.86
CA GLY A 95 -8.12 7.25 25.74
C GLY A 95 -9.52 6.88 25.23
N LYS A 96 -9.95 7.38 24.06
CA LYS A 96 -11.24 7.04 23.47
C LYS A 96 -11.14 5.76 22.66
N GLU A 97 -12.24 5.02 22.61
CA GLU A 97 -12.39 3.84 21.76
C GLU A 97 -12.92 4.22 20.37
N PHE A 98 -12.38 3.55 19.36
CA PHE A 98 -12.75 3.70 17.96
C PHE A 98 -13.08 2.33 17.37
N SER A 99 -14.12 2.26 16.56
CA SER A 99 -14.56 0.99 15.95
C SER A 99 -13.59 0.54 14.85
N THR A 100 -13.40 -0.78 14.77
CA THR A 100 -12.56 -1.44 13.75
C THR A 100 -13.38 -2.02 12.60
N ALA A 101 -14.69 -1.78 12.52
CA ALA A 101 -15.60 -2.44 11.59
C ALA A 101 -15.19 -2.34 10.11
N ASP A 102 -14.57 -1.22 9.70
CA ASP A 102 -14.12 -0.98 8.33
C ASP A 102 -12.70 -1.49 8.05
N CYS A 103 -12.04 -2.11 9.03
CA CYS A 103 -10.74 -2.73 8.85
C CYS A 103 -10.87 -4.06 8.12
N ILE A 104 -9.89 -4.33 7.25
CA ILE A 104 -9.73 -5.63 6.61
C ILE A 104 -8.40 -6.18 7.09
N PRO A 105 -8.38 -7.26 7.91
CA PRO A 105 -7.14 -7.79 8.46
C PRO A 105 -6.20 -8.29 7.36
N ASP A 106 -4.94 -8.52 7.72
CA ASP A 106 -3.99 -9.15 6.81
C ASP A 106 -4.27 -10.65 6.69
N THR A 107 -4.83 -11.07 5.55
CA THR A 107 -5.09 -12.48 5.23
C THR A 107 -3.92 -13.18 4.55
N VAL A 108 -2.81 -12.48 4.31
CA VAL A 108 -1.68 -12.98 3.50
C VAL A 108 -0.49 -13.36 4.37
N ASN A 109 -0.06 -12.45 5.24
CA ASN A 109 1.10 -12.67 6.11
C ASN A 109 0.70 -12.84 7.58
N SER A 110 -0.58 -12.66 7.91
CA SER A 110 -1.11 -12.64 9.27
C SER A 110 -0.37 -11.64 10.17
N THR A 111 0.10 -10.53 9.60
CA THR A 111 0.78 -9.48 10.35
C THR A 111 -0.21 -8.54 11.03
N LYS A 112 0.24 -7.89 12.12
CA LYS A 112 -0.58 -6.92 12.85
C LYS A 112 -0.32 -5.51 12.36
N PHE A 113 0.87 -5.21 11.86
CA PHE A 113 1.27 -3.87 11.47
C PHE A 113 1.92 -3.82 10.09
N ALA A 114 1.81 -2.67 9.42
CA ALA A 114 2.57 -2.39 8.19
C ALA A 114 4.08 -2.57 8.41
N ARG A 115 4.57 -2.17 9.59
CA ARG A 115 5.97 -2.36 10.01
C ARG A 115 6.44 -3.80 9.87
N ASP A 116 5.62 -4.77 10.26
CA ASP A 116 5.98 -6.19 10.22
C ASP A 116 6.27 -6.66 8.79
N LEU A 117 5.56 -6.11 7.79
CA LEU A 117 5.78 -6.41 6.37
C LEU A 117 7.13 -5.88 5.90
N TYR A 118 7.51 -4.67 6.32
CA TYR A 118 8.81 -4.09 6.00
C TYR A 118 9.95 -4.86 6.68
N GLU A 119 9.86 -5.09 7.99
CA GLU A 119 10.88 -5.82 8.75
C GLU A 119 11.04 -7.27 8.27
N LYS A 120 9.97 -7.86 7.72
CA LYS A 120 10.02 -9.18 7.06
C LYS A 120 10.89 -9.20 5.80
N VAL A 121 10.96 -8.09 5.07
CA VAL A 121 11.78 -7.99 3.83
C VAL A 121 13.19 -7.49 4.15
N ASP A 122 13.29 -6.43 4.96
CA ASP A 122 14.55 -5.80 5.33
C ASP A 122 14.39 -5.11 6.70
N PRO A 123 15.16 -5.52 7.73
CA PRO A 123 15.09 -4.92 9.06
C PRO A 123 15.73 -3.52 9.15
N THR A 124 16.31 -3.00 8.06
CA THR A 124 16.94 -1.68 8.03
C THR A 124 15.92 -0.59 8.42
N PRO A 125 16.23 0.28 9.40
CA PRO A 125 15.33 1.33 9.84
C PRO A 125 14.86 2.22 8.69
N ARG A 126 13.54 2.34 8.56
CA ARG A 126 12.89 3.16 7.53
C ARG A 126 11.50 3.63 7.97
N THR A 127 10.90 4.48 7.15
CA THR A 127 9.49 4.86 7.31
C THR A 127 8.61 3.70 6.90
N PHE A 128 7.67 3.30 7.75
CA PHE A 128 6.68 2.27 7.44
C PHE A 128 5.40 2.94 6.94
N SER A 129 5.20 2.94 5.63
CA SER A 129 4.10 3.68 4.98
C SER A 129 2.99 2.76 4.45
N VAL A 130 1.88 3.39 4.07
CA VAL A 130 0.89 2.85 3.13
C VAL A 130 0.74 3.86 2.00
N PRO A 131 0.41 3.44 0.76
CA PRO A 131 0.09 2.08 0.34
C PRO A 131 1.32 1.15 0.25
N ILE A 132 1.09 -0.16 0.31
CA ILE A 132 2.11 -1.19 0.03
C ILE A 132 1.54 -2.15 -1.01
N LEU A 133 2.22 -2.29 -2.14
CA LEU A 133 1.94 -3.34 -3.13
C LEU A 133 2.85 -4.53 -2.85
N TRP A 134 2.25 -5.65 -2.48
CA TRP A 134 2.93 -6.85 -2.00
C TRP A 134 2.84 -8.00 -3.01
N ASP A 135 3.96 -8.70 -3.21
CA ASP A 135 4.00 -9.95 -3.97
C ASP A 135 3.93 -11.15 -3.02
N LYS A 136 2.85 -11.94 -3.14
CA LYS A 136 2.63 -13.12 -2.30
C LYS A 136 3.56 -14.28 -2.64
N LYS A 137 4.06 -14.37 -3.89
CA LYS A 137 4.95 -15.46 -4.32
C LYS A 137 6.36 -15.27 -3.77
N THR A 138 6.93 -14.08 -3.93
CA THR A 138 8.29 -13.78 -3.47
C THR A 138 8.33 -13.21 -2.06
N GLN A 139 7.17 -13.02 -1.42
CA GLN A 139 7.02 -12.44 -0.08
C GLN A 139 7.81 -11.13 0.08
N THR A 140 7.62 -10.20 -0.87
CA THR A 140 8.35 -8.93 -0.89
C THR A 140 7.46 -7.76 -1.24
N ILE A 141 7.96 -6.55 -0.98
CA ILE A 141 7.32 -5.30 -1.38
C ILE A 141 7.72 -5.00 -2.83
N VAL A 142 6.73 -4.89 -3.72
CA VAL A 142 6.92 -4.49 -5.11
C VAL A 142 7.13 -2.98 -5.18
N SER A 143 6.20 -2.23 -4.62
CA SER A 143 6.28 -0.77 -4.55
C SER A 143 5.58 -0.24 -3.30
N GLU A 144 6.09 0.88 -2.79
CA GLU A 144 5.51 1.68 -1.71
C GLU A 144 5.16 3.11 -2.15
N GLU A 145 5.35 3.42 -3.44
CA GLU A 145 5.10 4.74 -4.00
C GLU A 145 3.71 4.79 -4.64
N SER A 146 2.87 5.70 -4.17
CA SER A 146 1.45 5.78 -4.55
C SER A 146 1.22 5.99 -6.05
N ALA A 147 1.94 6.92 -6.68
CA ALA A 147 1.77 7.22 -8.10
C ALA A 147 2.33 6.09 -8.99
N GLY A 148 3.45 5.50 -8.59
CA GLY A 148 4.08 4.34 -9.20
C GLY A 148 3.17 3.11 -9.14
N ILE A 149 2.52 2.86 -7.99
CA ILE A 149 1.50 1.81 -7.86
C ILE A 149 0.33 2.11 -8.80
N LEU A 150 -0.23 3.32 -8.80
CA LEU A 150 -1.36 3.67 -9.67
C LEU A 150 -1.03 3.40 -11.15
N ARG A 151 0.12 3.88 -11.63
CA ARG A 151 0.58 3.66 -13.01
C ARG A 151 0.83 2.18 -13.29
N THR A 152 1.39 1.44 -12.31
CA THR A 152 1.61 0.00 -12.41
C THR A 152 0.30 -0.77 -12.52
N LEU A 153 -0.72 -0.40 -11.74
CA LEU A 153 -2.05 -1.01 -11.84
C LEU A 153 -2.70 -0.68 -13.20
N ASP A 154 -2.54 0.56 -13.68
CA ASP A 154 -3.09 1.03 -14.96
C ASP A 154 -2.55 0.27 -16.17
N SER A 155 -1.26 -0.01 -16.24
CA SER A 155 -0.67 -0.71 -17.39
C SER A 155 -0.46 -2.20 -17.17
N GLY A 156 -0.08 -2.62 -15.97
CA GLY A 156 0.46 -3.96 -15.70
C GLY A 156 -0.55 -5.09 -15.89
N PHE A 157 -1.84 -4.84 -15.64
CA PHE A 157 -2.87 -5.89 -15.65
C PHE A 157 -3.76 -5.91 -16.90
N ARG A 158 -3.45 -5.12 -17.93
CA ARG A 158 -4.33 -4.92 -19.11
C ARG A 158 -4.65 -6.19 -19.88
N GLU A 159 -3.70 -7.11 -19.97
CA GLU A 159 -3.92 -8.39 -20.65
C GLU A 159 -4.81 -9.35 -19.82
N LEU A 160 -4.81 -9.21 -18.49
CA LEU A 160 -5.63 -10.03 -17.59
C LEU A 160 -7.04 -9.47 -17.38
N VAL A 161 -7.15 -8.14 -17.26
CA VAL A 161 -8.39 -7.41 -17.08
C VAL A 161 -8.43 -6.28 -18.11
N PRO A 162 -9.01 -6.52 -19.29
CA PRO A 162 -9.23 -5.48 -20.27
C PRO A 162 -10.12 -4.39 -19.67
N SER A 163 -9.69 -3.14 -19.79
CA SER A 163 -10.44 -1.97 -19.32
C SER A 163 -10.37 -0.86 -20.37
N ASN A 164 -11.46 -0.11 -20.51
CA ASN A 164 -11.53 1.07 -21.38
C ASN A 164 -11.14 2.36 -20.62
N ILE A 165 -10.91 2.27 -19.31
CA ILE A 165 -10.47 3.39 -18.49
C ILE A 165 -8.95 3.42 -18.53
N HIS A 166 -8.33 4.52 -18.95
CA HIS A 166 -6.89 4.73 -18.91
C HIS A 166 -6.58 5.88 -17.96
N LEU A 167 -5.91 5.58 -16.85
CA LEU A 167 -5.59 6.59 -15.84
C LEU A 167 -4.38 7.43 -16.24
N TYR A 168 -3.49 6.88 -17.09
CA TYR A 168 -2.27 7.56 -17.53
C TYR A 168 -1.95 7.28 -19.03
N PRO A 169 -2.87 7.67 -19.95
CA PRO A 169 -2.74 7.41 -21.38
C PRO A 169 -1.59 8.22 -21.99
N GLU A 170 -0.91 7.63 -22.99
CA GLU A 170 0.35 8.13 -23.54
C GLU A 170 0.25 9.57 -24.05
N GLU A 171 -0.83 9.87 -24.76
CA GLU A 171 -1.11 11.16 -25.39
C GLU A 171 -1.35 12.30 -24.40
N LEU A 172 -1.74 12.01 -23.14
CA LEU A 172 -1.97 13.02 -22.10
C LEU A 172 -0.88 13.05 -21.02
N ARG A 173 0.14 12.18 -21.07
CA ARG A 173 1.13 12.06 -19.97
C ARG A 173 1.80 13.39 -19.64
N ALA A 174 2.21 14.14 -20.66
CA ALA A 174 2.89 15.42 -20.46
C ALA A 174 1.99 16.45 -19.75
N GLU A 175 0.70 16.50 -20.11
CA GLU A 175 -0.27 17.39 -19.48
C GLU A 175 -0.58 16.95 -18.04
N ILE A 176 -0.77 15.64 -17.82
CA ILE A 176 -1.02 15.06 -16.51
C ILE A 176 0.16 15.33 -15.56
N ASP A 177 1.39 15.11 -16.02
CA ASP A 177 2.59 15.32 -15.22
C ASP A 177 2.76 16.80 -14.87
N ALA A 178 2.60 17.70 -15.84
CA ALA A 178 2.69 19.14 -15.61
C ALA A 178 1.64 19.63 -14.59
N ALA A 179 0.40 19.11 -14.67
CA ALA A 179 -0.65 19.45 -13.72
C ALA A 179 -0.34 18.90 -12.31
N ASN A 180 0.14 17.66 -12.20
CA ASN A 180 0.50 17.04 -10.92
C ASN A 180 1.67 17.79 -10.24
N ASP A 181 2.70 18.15 -11.00
CA ASP A 181 3.87 18.86 -10.48
C ASP A 181 3.48 20.26 -9.97
N GLY A 182 2.58 20.95 -10.68
CA GLY A 182 2.03 22.23 -10.23
C GLY A 182 1.28 22.12 -8.90
N ILE A 183 0.37 21.14 -8.78
CA ILE A 183 -0.41 20.92 -7.55
C ILE A 183 0.51 20.56 -6.38
N VAL A 184 1.51 19.70 -6.58
CA VAL A 184 2.45 19.32 -5.52
C VAL A 184 3.25 20.53 -5.05
N THR A 185 3.72 21.37 -5.98
CA THR A 185 4.48 22.58 -5.65
C THR A 185 3.65 23.59 -4.85
N ASP A 186 2.38 23.78 -5.20
CA ASP A 186 1.49 24.72 -4.51
C ASP A 186 1.07 24.25 -3.10
N MET A 187 1.15 22.94 -2.84
CA MET A 187 0.78 22.34 -1.55
C MET A 187 1.96 22.08 -0.61
N SER A 188 3.20 22.22 -1.08
CA SER A 188 4.44 22.01 -0.31
C SER A 188 4.99 23.29 0.29
#